data_AF-A0A671KB17-F1
#
_entry.id   AF-A0A671KB17-F1
#
_cell.length_a   1.000
_cell.length_b   1.000
_cell.length_c   1.000
_cell.angle_alpha   90.00
_cell.angle_beta   90.00
_cell.angle_gamma   90.00
#
_symmetry.space_group_name_H-M   'P 1'
#
loop_
_entity.id
_entity.type
_entity.pdbx_description
1 polymer ?
#
loop_
_entity_poly.entity_id
_entity_poly.type
_entity_poly.pdbx_seq_one_letter_code
_entity_poly.pdbx_strand_id
1 'polypeptide(L)'
;LVLCQYLCISTETILRGLSFTSKDGYARVNASFPPLSAVSVCLRVQWDPRRNDVSTVFSYAARAFVNEFQLRGKTDDRKVRLALLIQGQHHRHKAELPVDGEWHHVCVTWRSSDGFWAIYVDGETGDSEKGKARGNAKDIHGEGIFILGQDQDTFGGNFTEPFFGNLTDLSVWGEALEFEQVTALHTCSQLTNHRALFRWQDWSNITIIFAI
;
A
#
# COMPACT_ATOMS: atom_id res chain seq x y z
N LEU A 1 1.10 3.31 22.07
CA LEU A 1 1.52 3.60 20.69
C LEU A 1 3.02 3.35 20.59
N VAL A 2 3.44 2.36 19.81
CA VAL A 2 4.85 2.26 19.40
C VAL A 2 5.00 3.11 18.14
N LEU A 3 5.64 4.27 18.30
CA LEU A 3 5.91 5.20 17.23
C LEU A 3 7.27 4.84 16.61
N CYS A 4 7.28 4.53 15.31
CA CYS A 4 8.52 4.49 14.54
C CYS A 4 8.71 5.83 13.81
N GLN A 5 9.94 6.11 13.36
CA GLN A 5 10.28 7.36 12.69
C GLN A 5 11.04 7.08 11.40
N TYR A 6 10.71 7.83 10.36
CA TYR A 6 11.48 7.92 9.13
C TYR A 6 11.92 9.37 8.93
N LEU A 7 13.21 9.58 8.66
CA LEU A 7 13.72 10.91 8.30
C LEU A 7 13.70 11.04 6.79
N CYS A 8 12.84 11.94 6.30
CA CYS A 8 12.97 12.38 4.92
C CYS A 8 14.14 13.38 4.82
N ILE A 9 15.23 12.95 4.19
CA ILE A 9 16.48 13.72 4.10
C ILE A 9 16.30 15.02 3.28
N SER A 10 15.53 14.98 2.19
CA SER A 10 15.36 16.13 1.30
C SER A 10 14.56 17.28 1.90
N THR A 11 13.66 16.98 2.85
CA THR A 11 12.78 17.97 3.51
C THR A 11 13.11 18.14 4.98
N GLU A 12 14.14 17.46 5.50
CA GLU A 12 14.50 17.37 6.91
C GLU A 12 13.31 17.05 7.84
N THR A 13 12.33 16.32 7.32
CA THR A 13 11.06 16.06 8.02
C THR A 13 11.04 14.67 8.64
N ILE A 14 10.68 14.58 9.93
CA ILE A 14 10.47 13.30 10.62
C ILE A 14 9.02 12.85 10.44
N LEU A 15 8.83 11.75 9.71
CA LEU A 15 7.54 11.10 9.53
C LEU A 15 7.33 10.06 10.61
N ARG A 16 6.27 10.23 11.41
CA ARG A 16 5.88 9.25 12.43
C ARG A 16 5.07 8.13 11.79
N GLY A 17 5.41 6.89 12.10
CA GLY A 17 4.72 5.71 11.60
C GLY A 17 4.09 4.84 12.67
N LEU A 18 3.46 3.77 12.18
CA LEU A 18 2.85 2.69 12.94
C LEU A 18 3.79 1.49 12.96
N SER A 19 4.01 0.90 14.13
CA SER A 19 4.72 -0.37 14.28
C SER A 19 3.74 -1.50 14.53
N PHE A 20 3.76 -2.53 13.69
CA PHE A 20 2.89 -3.71 13.77
C PHE A 20 3.70 -4.88 14.34
N THR A 21 3.44 -5.22 15.60
CA THR A 21 4.19 -6.20 16.39
C THR A 21 3.32 -7.37 16.85
N SER A 22 2.00 -7.24 16.72
CA SER A 22 1.00 -8.24 17.10
C SER A 22 0.24 -8.78 15.89
N LYS A 23 -0.14 -10.06 15.95
CA LYS A 23 -0.98 -10.73 14.93
C LYS A 23 -2.39 -10.15 14.82
N ASP A 24 -2.86 -9.44 15.84
CA ASP A 24 -4.20 -8.84 15.89
C ASP A 24 -4.15 -7.31 15.62
N GLY A 25 -2.94 -6.75 15.44
CA GLY A 25 -2.73 -5.33 15.24
C GLY A 25 -3.16 -4.87 13.85
N TYR A 26 -3.97 -3.80 13.79
CA TYR A 26 -4.32 -3.13 12.53
C TYR A 26 -4.70 -1.67 12.75
N ALA A 27 -4.65 -0.91 11.65
CA ALA A 27 -5.11 0.47 11.63
C ALA A 27 -6.11 0.68 10.48
N ARG A 28 -7.10 1.54 10.73
CA ARG A 28 -8.08 1.95 9.72
C ARG A 28 -7.76 3.35 9.24
N VAL A 29 -7.70 3.54 7.93
CA VAL A 29 -7.61 4.86 7.31
C VAL A 29 -8.99 5.52 7.37
N ASN A 30 -9.06 6.72 7.94
CA ASN A 30 -10.30 7.49 8.05
C ASN A 30 -10.51 8.34 6.79
N ALA A 31 -10.79 7.67 5.68
CA ALA A 31 -11.14 8.31 4.41
C ALA A 31 -12.26 7.53 3.72
N SER A 32 -13.07 8.23 2.94
CA SER A 32 -13.98 7.63 1.97
C SER A 32 -13.46 7.97 0.58
N PHE A 33 -13.41 6.96 -0.30
CA PHE A 33 -12.96 7.11 -1.67
C PHE A 33 -14.16 7.00 -2.62
N PRO A 34 -14.23 7.81 -3.69
CA PRO A 34 -15.20 7.60 -4.76
C PRO A 34 -14.84 6.31 -5.54
N PRO A 35 -15.70 5.84 -6.45
CA PRO A 35 -15.28 4.86 -7.44
C PRO A 35 -14.04 5.36 -8.22
N LEU A 36 -13.05 4.48 -8.41
CA LEU A 36 -11.75 4.86 -9.00
C LEU A 36 -11.48 4.05 -10.28
N SER A 37 -11.47 4.74 -11.42
CA SER A 37 -10.97 4.17 -12.68
C SER A 37 -9.44 4.09 -12.75
N ALA A 38 -8.76 4.78 -11.84
CA ALA A 38 -7.33 4.66 -11.62
C ALA A 38 -6.99 4.97 -10.15
N VAL A 39 -5.95 4.33 -9.63
CA VAL A 39 -5.52 4.50 -8.24
C VAL A 39 -4.01 4.39 -8.14
N SER A 40 -3.44 5.18 -7.24
CA SER A 40 -2.07 5.00 -6.76
C SER A 40 -2.04 5.02 -5.25
N VAL A 41 -1.29 4.09 -4.66
CA VAL A 41 -1.03 4.02 -3.22
C VAL A 41 0.47 3.99 -3.02
N CYS A 42 1.00 5.01 -2.35
CA CYS A 42 2.41 5.09 -1.98
C CYS A 42 2.54 5.13 -0.46
N LEU A 43 3.57 4.46 0.06
CA LEU A 43 3.91 4.45 1.48
C LEU A 43 5.36 4.05 1.68
N ARG A 44 5.84 4.18 2.91
CA ARG A 44 7.14 3.65 3.32
C ARG A 44 6.95 2.44 4.22
N VAL A 45 7.71 1.40 3.95
CA VAL A 45 7.63 0.09 4.59
C VAL A 45 9.00 -0.29 5.12
N GLN A 46 9.06 -0.71 6.37
CA GLN A 46 10.20 -1.43 6.95
C GLN A 46 9.69 -2.80 7.38
N TRP A 47 10.09 -3.85 6.68
CA TRP A 47 9.56 -5.20 6.87
C TRP A 47 10.30 -5.93 8.01
N ASP A 48 9.62 -6.74 8.84
CA ASP A 48 10.29 -7.54 9.88
C ASP A 48 11.04 -8.73 9.25
N PRO A 49 12.40 -8.79 9.31
CA PRO A 49 13.19 -9.86 8.70
C PRO A 49 12.95 -11.25 9.27
N ARG A 50 12.27 -11.35 10.41
CA ARG A 50 12.05 -12.62 11.11
C ARG A 50 10.80 -13.36 10.63
N ARG A 51 10.01 -12.75 9.73
CA ARG A 51 8.72 -13.29 9.28
C ARG A 51 8.81 -13.84 7.86
N ASN A 52 8.31 -15.07 7.69
CA ASN A 52 8.31 -15.78 6.41
C ASN A 52 6.91 -16.13 5.89
N ASP A 53 5.88 -15.79 6.66
CA ASP A 53 4.49 -16.00 6.26
C ASP A 53 4.08 -14.99 5.19
N VAL A 54 2.93 -15.25 4.55
CA VAL A 54 2.28 -14.25 3.71
C VAL A 54 1.74 -13.15 4.62
N SER A 55 2.01 -11.90 4.27
CA SER A 55 1.56 -10.73 5.04
C SER A 55 0.95 -9.68 4.13
N THR A 56 -0.02 -8.94 4.66
CA THR A 56 -0.75 -7.91 3.91
C THR A 56 -0.41 -6.52 4.44
N VAL A 57 0.30 -5.73 3.63
CA VAL A 57 0.70 -4.36 3.95
C VAL A 57 -0.54 -3.48 4.09
N PHE A 58 -1.42 -3.53 3.09
CA PHE A 58 -2.73 -2.91 3.14
C PHE A 58 -3.78 -3.74 2.39
N SER A 59 -5.04 -3.59 2.82
CA SER A 59 -6.20 -4.15 2.17
C SER A 59 -7.30 -3.09 2.06
N TYR A 60 -7.80 -2.86 0.86
CA TYR A 60 -9.02 -2.11 0.60
C TYR A 60 -10.14 -3.07 0.21
N ALA A 61 -11.24 -3.01 0.96
CA ALA A 61 -12.42 -3.83 0.75
C ALA A 61 -13.64 -2.97 0.48
N ALA A 62 -14.40 -3.30 -0.57
CA ALA A 62 -15.70 -2.71 -0.82
C ALA A 62 -16.82 -3.69 -0.46
N ARG A 63 -18.03 -3.19 -0.21
CA ARG A 63 -19.19 -4.07 0.05
C ARG A 63 -19.49 -5.00 -1.12
N ALA A 64 -19.24 -4.53 -2.34
CA ALA A 64 -19.45 -5.28 -3.56
C ALA A 64 -18.39 -6.39 -3.74
N PHE A 65 -17.16 -6.17 -3.25
CA PHE A 65 -16.07 -7.11 -3.40
C PHE A 65 -14.99 -6.86 -2.34
N VAL A 66 -14.69 -7.89 -1.55
CA VAL A 66 -13.82 -7.73 -0.37
C VAL A 66 -12.34 -7.59 -0.76
N ASN A 67 -11.87 -8.36 -1.74
CA ASN A 67 -10.48 -8.31 -2.20
C ASN A 67 -10.30 -7.29 -3.33
N GLU A 68 -10.74 -6.05 -3.10
CA GLU A 68 -10.82 -5.02 -4.13
C GLU A 68 -9.44 -4.52 -4.56
N PHE A 69 -8.57 -4.11 -3.61
CA PHE A 69 -7.21 -3.65 -3.90
C PHE A 69 -6.26 -3.90 -2.72
N GLN A 70 -5.20 -4.69 -2.91
CA GLN A 70 -4.34 -5.12 -1.81
C GLN A 70 -2.88 -5.22 -2.23
N LEU A 71 -1.97 -4.87 -1.32
CA LEU A 71 -0.55 -5.16 -1.44
C LEU A 71 -0.16 -6.22 -0.42
N ARG A 72 0.26 -7.38 -0.92
CA ARG A 72 0.77 -8.49 -0.10
C ARG A 72 2.25 -8.70 -0.36
N GLY A 73 2.91 -9.37 0.57
CA GLY A 73 4.29 -9.80 0.40
C GLY A 73 4.53 -11.15 1.07
N LYS A 74 5.54 -11.85 0.58
CA LYS A 74 6.05 -13.07 1.20
C LYS A 74 7.56 -13.06 1.15
N THR A 75 8.20 -13.36 2.27
CA THR A 75 9.66 -13.50 2.31
C THR A 75 10.09 -14.77 1.59
N ASP A 76 11.06 -14.62 0.69
CA ASP A 76 11.74 -15.68 -0.03
C ASP A 76 13.22 -15.30 -0.18
N ASP A 77 14.12 -16.12 0.36
CA ASP A 77 15.58 -15.93 0.33
C ASP A 77 16.08 -14.50 0.67
N ARG A 78 15.69 -13.99 1.85
CA ARG A 78 16.02 -12.64 2.37
C ARG A 78 15.51 -11.45 1.56
N LYS A 79 14.59 -11.69 0.62
CA LYS A 79 13.84 -10.66 -0.07
C LYS A 79 12.35 -10.88 0.18
N VAL A 80 11.58 -9.81 0.19
CA VAL A 80 10.12 -9.93 0.15
C VAL A 80 9.68 -9.80 -1.29
N ARG A 81 8.99 -10.82 -1.79
CA ARG A 81 8.33 -10.72 -3.09
C ARG A 81 6.95 -10.11 -2.89
N LEU A 82 6.78 -8.89 -3.39
CA LEU A 82 5.52 -8.17 -3.34
C LEU A 82 4.59 -8.62 -4.46
N ALA A 83 3.30 -8.65 -4.18
CA ALA A 83 2.25 -8.87 -5.16
C ALA A 83 1.09 -7.90 -4.93
N LEU A 84 0.65 -7.32 -6.05
CA LEU A 84 -0.56 -6.53 -6.11
C LEU A 84 -1.73 -7.46 -6.42
N LEU A 85 -2.82 -7.29 -5.67
CA LEU A 85 -4.10 -7.94 -5.95
C LEU A 85 -5.11 -6.88 -6.32
N ILE A 86 -5.80 -7.11 -7.43
CA ILE A 86 -6.78 -6.18 -7.99
C ILE A 86 -8.04 -6.98 -8.28
N GLN A 87 -9.13 -6.68 -7.57
CA GLN A 87 -10.42 -7.38 -7.68
C GLN A 87 -10.25 -8.91 -7.59
N GLY A 88 -9.45 -9.37 -6.61
CA GLY A 88 -9.19 -10.77 -6.32
C GLY A 88 -8.24 -11.46 -7.29
N GLN A 89 -7.77 -10.78 -8.34
CA GLN A 89 -6.76 -11.31 -9.24
C GLN A 89 -5.36 -11.14 -8.63
N HIS A 90 -4.66 -12.25 -8.42
CA HIS A 90 -3.25 -12.24 -8.01
C HIS A 90 -2.34 -11.97 -9.20
N HIS A 91 -1.59 -10.86 -9.13
CA HIS A 91 -0.49 -10.62 -10.05
C HIS A 91 0.79 -11.34 -9.58
N ARG A 92 1.81 -11.38 -10.44
CA ARG A 92 3.03 -12.14 -10.18
C ARG A 92 3.81 -11.51 -9.02
N HIS A 93 4.42 -12.37 -8.20
CA HIS A 93 5.29 -11.94 -7.10
C HIS A 93 6.71 -11.72 -7.63
N LYS A 94 6.95 -10.64 -8.40
CA LYS A 94 8.29 -10.35 -8.94
C LYS A 94 8.93 -9.08 -8.41
N ALA A 95 8.14 -8.12 -7.91
CA ALA A 95 8.71 -6.94 -7.29
C ALA A 95 9.41 -7.37 -5.99
N GLU A 96 10.71 -7.09 -5.89
CA GLU A 96 11.52 -7.46 -4.74
C GLU A 96 11.70 -6.24 -3.83
N LEU A 97 11.34 -6.42 -2.56
CA LEU A 97 11.62 -5.49 -1.48
C LEU A 97 12.80 -6.05 -0.66
N PRO A 98 13.89 -5.30 -0.48
CA PRO A 98 14.97 -5.71 0.41
C PRO A 98 14.46 -5.88 1.85
N VAL A 99 15.11 -6.78 2.60
CA VAL A 99 14.80 -7.03 4.01
C VAL A 99 16.08 -6.85 4.82
N ASP A 100 16.63 -5.65 4.74
CA ASP A 100 17.88 -5.22 5.38
C ASP A 100 17.65 -4.47 6.70
N GLY A 101 16.38 -4.25 7.07
CA GLY A 101 16.00 -3.50 8.26
C GLY A 101 15.91 -2.00 8.03
N GLU A 102 16.02 -1.52 6.78
CA GLU A 102 15.83 -0.11 6.43
C GLU A 102 14.40 0.19 5.95
N TRP A 103 14.11 1.47 5.80
CA TRP A 103 12.85 1.95 5.22
C TRP A 103 12.93 1.98 3.71
N HIS A 104 11.98 1.34 3.05
CA HIS A 104 11.84 1.37 1.60
C HIS A 104 10.56 2.11 1.19
N HIS A 105 10.64 2.86 0.10
CA HIS A 105 9.46 3.49 -0.50
C HIS A 105 8.80 2.53 -1.46
N VAL A 106 7.51 2.27 -1.29
CA VAL A 106 6.74 1.41 -2.17
C VAL A 106 5.56 2.19 -2.72
N CYS A 107 5.40 2.18 -4.04
CA CYS A 107 4.20 2.67 -4.70
C CYS A 107 3.58 1.56 -5.54
N VAL A 108 2.25 1.47 -5.54
CA VAL A 108 1.52 0.63 -6.49
C VAL A 108 0.52 1.48 -7.25
N THR A 109 0.39 1.22 -8.54
CA THR A 109 -0.51 1.97 -9.42
C THR A 109 -1.34 1.01 -10.27
N TRP A 110 -2.56 1.42 -10.61
CA TRP A 110 -3.42 0.70 -11.53
C TRP A 110 -4.40 1.62 -12.24
N ARG A 111 -4.78 1.27 -13.47
CA ARG A 111 -5.86 1.92 -14.21
C ARG A 111 -6.71 0.94 -15.00
N SER A 112 -8.01 1.18 -15.06
CA SER A 112 -8.98 0.34 -15.77
C SER A 112 -8.91 0.48 -17.29
N SER A 113 -8.43 1.63 -17.81
CA SER A 113 -8.44 1.95 -19.25
C SER A 113 -7.68 0.95 -20.13
N ASP A 114 -6.57 0.42 -19.64
CA ASP A 114 -5.78 -0.63 -20.30
C ASP A 114 -5.37 -1.77 -19.36
N GLY A 115 -5.86 -1.75 -18.12
CA GLY A 115 -5.52 -2.72 -17.09
C GLY A 115 -4.05 -2.69 -16.69
N PHE A 116 -3.31 -1.63 -17.00
CA PHE A 116 -1.92 -1.49 -16.60
C PHE A 116 -1.82 -1.33 -15.08
N TRP A 117 -0.89 -2.07 -14.49
CA TRP A 117 -0.48 -1.90 -13.11
C TRP A 117 1.04 -1.93 -13.00
N ALA A 118 1.55 -1.31 -11.93
CA ALA A 118 2.95 -1.34 -11.59
C ALA A 118 3.15 -1.37 -10.07
N ILE A 119 4.25 -1.99 -9.64
CA ILE A 119 4.80 -1.91 -8.30
C ILE A 119 6.17 -1.28 -8.43
N TYR A 120 6.39 -0.19 -7.71
CA TYR A 120 7.65 0.53 -7.63
C TYR A 120 8.27 0.34 -6.25
N VAL A 121 9.57 0.13 -6.21
CA VAL A 121 10.36 0.01 -4.98
C VAL A 121 11.51 0.99 -5.09
N ASP A 122 11.67 1.87 -4.10
CA ASP A 122 12.71 2.89 -4.01
C ASP A 122 12.84 3.77 -5.26
N GLY A 123 11.69 4.12 -5.85
CA GLY A 123 11.62 4.96 -7.05
C GLY A 123 11.87 4.20 -8.37
N GLU A 124 12.21 2.92 -8.33
CA GLU A 124 12.43 2.08 -9.51
C GLU A 124 11.22 1.18 -9.80
N THR A 125 11.06 0.75 -11.06
CA THR A 125 10.00 -0.20 -11.43
C THR A 125 10.41 -1.61 -11.03
N GLY A 126 9.76 -2.18 -10.01
CA GLY A 126 10.01 -3.54 -9.54
C GLY A 126 9.25 -4.60 -10.33
N ASP A 127 7.97 -4.35 -10.63
CA ASP A 127 7.17 -5.18 -11.56
C ASP A 127 6.09 -4.34 -12.22
N SER A 128 5.69 -4.74 -13.42
CA SER A 128 4.55 -4.14 -14.11
C SER A 128 4.03 -5.06 -15.20
N GLU A 129 2.75 -4.96 -15.49
CA GLU A 129 2.16 -5.66 -16.62
C GLU A 129 1.01 -4.84 -17.19
N LYS A 130 0.88 -4.84 -18.52
CA LYS A 130 -0.37 -4.44 -19.15
C LYS A 130 -1.34 -5.59 -18.99
N GLY A 131 -2.49 -5.32 -18.37
CA GLY A 131 -3.57 -6.29 -18.33
C GLY A 131 -3.94 -6.76 -19.75
N LYS A 132 -4.56 -7.93 -19.84
CA LYS A 132 -5.34 -8.23 -21.04
C LYS A 132 -6.43 -7.17 -21.07
N ALA A 133 -6.52 -6.37 -22.13
CA ALA A 133 -7.62 -5.43 -22.38
C ALA A 133 -8.94 -6.20 -22.44
N ARG A 134 -9.43 -6.62 -21.27
CA ARG A 134 -10.80 -7.05 -21.09
C ARG A 134 -11.49 -5.73 -20.87
N GLY A 135 -12.34 -5.31 -21.81
CA GLY A 135 -13.20 -4.12 -21.69
C GLY A 135 -14.20 -4.17 -20.51
N ASN A 136 -13.88 -4.93 -19.46
CA ASN A 136 -14.64 -5.24 -18.28
C ASN A 136 -13.81 -5.03 -16.99
N ALA A 137 -12.58 -4.48 -17.05
CA ALA A 137 -11.91 -4.03 -15.83
C ALA A 137 -12.80 -2.95 -15.21
N LYS A 138 -13.53 -3.31 -14.16
CA LYS A 138 -14.46 -2.40 -13.50
C LYS A 138 -13.63 -1.48 -12.61
N ASP A 139 -14.03 -0.22 -12.52
CA ASP A 139 -13.47 0.71 -11.55
C ASP A 139 -13.44 0.07 -10.16
N ILE A 140 -12.41 0.40 -9.38
CA ILE A 140 -12.36 0.05 -7.96
C ILE A 140 -13.60 0.67 -7.30
N HIS A 141 -14.38 -0.15 -6.61
CA HIS A 141 -15.61 0.33 -5.98
C HIS A 141 -15.30 1.36 -4.88
N GLY A 142 -16.10 2.43 -4.82
CA GLY A 142 -16.01 3.44 -3.77
C GLY A 142 -16.59 2.99 -2.43
N GLU A 143 -16.52 3.89 -1.45
CA GLU A 143 -17.11 3.73 -0.11
C GLU A 143 -16.65 2.47 0.66
N GLY A 144 -15.43 2.01 0.38
CA GLY A 144 -14.82 0.87 1.03
C GLY A 144 -14.18 1.16 2.38
N ILE A 145 -13.59 0.11 2.97
CA ILE A 145 -12.79 0.17 4.19
C ILE A 145 -11.34 -0.13 3.83
N PHE A 146 -10.46 0.82 4.15
CA PHE A 146 -9.02 0.72 3.93
C PHE A 146 -8.33 0.39 5.27
N ILE A 147 -7.74 -0.80 5.34
CA ILE A 147 -7.02 -1.35 6.49
C ILE A 147 -5.53 -1.45 6.19
N LEU A 148 -4.72 -1.08 7.18
CA LEU A 148 -3.29 -1.32 7.21
C LEU A 148 -2.98 -2.51 8.12
N GLY A 149 -2.08 -3.35 7.65
CA GLY A 149 -1.46 -4.44 8.41
C GLY A 149 -2.28 -5.71 8.57
N GLN A 150 -3.43 -5.83 7.90
CA GLN A 150 -4.24 -7.04 7.86
C GLN A 150 -4.91 -7.21 6.50
N ASP A 151 -5.13 -8.47 6.14
CA ASP A 151 -6.06 -8.85 5.08
C ASP A 151 -7.51 -8.85 5.57
N GLN A 152 -8.46 -8.46 4.73
CA GLN A 152 -9.87 -8.52 5.02
C GLN A 152 -10.49 -9.69 4.26
N ASP A 153 -11.00 -10.73 4.95
CA ASP A 153 -11.80 -11.79 4.32
C ASP A 153 -13.30 -11.46 4.31
N THR A 154 -13.71 -10.45 5.08
CA THR A 154 -15.05 -9.86 5.04
C THR A 154 -14.96 -8.34 5.03
N PHE A 155 -16.04 -7.64 4.67
CA PHE A 155 -16.07 -6.18 4.68
C PHE A 155 -15.82 -5.62 6.09
N GLY A 156 -14.59 -5.17 6.36
CA GLY A 156 -14.17 -4.61 7.64
C GLY A 156 -13.84 -5.63 8.74
N GLY A 157 -13.61 -6.91 8.43
CA GLY A 157 -13.33 -7.93 9.44
C GLY A 157 -12.84 -9.27 8.89
N ASN A 158 -12.79 -10.28 9.76
CA ASN A 158 -12.17 -11.60 9.52
C ASN A 158 -10.73 -11.45 9.02
N PHE A 159 -9.83 -11.04 9.91
CA PHE A 159 -8.45 -10.76 9.56
C PHE A 159 -7.57 -12.02 9.63
N THR A 160 -6.82 -12.32 8.55
CA THR A 160 -6.17 -13.64 8.37
C THR A 160 -4.66 -13.61 8.02
N GLU A 161 -4.11 -12.48 7.53
CA GLU A 161 -2.70 -12.35 7.13
C GLU A 161 -2.04 -11.07 7.69
N PRO A 162 -1.61 -11.09 8.96
CA PRO A 162 -1.03 -9.92 9.61
C PRO A 162 0.30 -9.49 8.98
N PHE A 163 0.50 -8.19 8.95
CA PHE A 163 1.80 -7.57 8.69
C PHE A 163 2.60 -7.40 9.97
N PHE A 164 3.91 -7.61 9.86
CA PHE A 164 4.86 -7.29 10.91
C PHE A 164 5.96 -6.39 10.34
N GLY A 165 6.21 -5.29 11.04
CA GLY A 165 7.12 -4.25 10.56
C GLY A 165 6.53 -2.88 10.84
N ASN A 166 7.02 -1.88 10.11
CA ASN A 166 6.63 -0.49 10.31
C ASN A 166 6.11 0.13 9.01
N LEU A 167 5.09 0.98 9.11
CA LEU A 167 4.49 1.71 7.98
C LEU A 167 4.43 3.20 8.29
N THR A 168 4.68 4.04 7.28
CA THR A 168 4.51 5.50 7.37
C THR A 168 4.26 6.10 5.98
N ASP A 169 4.01 7.41 5.92
CA ASP A 169 3.96 8.20 4.68
C ASP A 169 2.91 7.71 3.65
N LEU A 170 1.80 7.12 4.13
CA LEU A 170 0.73 6.64 3.24
C LEU A 170 0.08 7.82 2.52
N SER A 171 0.00 7.74 1.21
CA SER A 171 -0.78 8.65 0.38
C SER A 171 -1.52 7.87 -0.70
N VAL A 172 -2.73 8.32 -1.04
CA VAL A 172 -3.62 7.70 -2.03
C VAL A 172 -4.04 8.75 -3.05
N TRP A 173 -3.98 8.42 -4.34
CA TRP A 173 -4.42 9.27 -5.44
C TRP A 173 -5.49 8.55 -6.27
N GLY A 174 -6.41 9.33 -6.85
CA GLY A 174 -7.42 8.84 -7.79
C GLY A 174 -6.95 8.81 -9.24
N GLU A 175 -5.65 8.66 -9.44
CA GLU A 175 -4.99 8.59 -10.75
C GLU A 175 -3.87 7.55 -10.68
N ALA A 176 -3.45 7.03 -11.84
CA ALA A 176 -2.28 6.16 -11.95
C ALA A 176 -1.06 7.05 -12.15
N LEU A 177 -0.24 7.20 -11.10
CA LEU A 177 1.01 7.93 -11.13
C LEU A 177 1.99 7.23 -12.08
N GLU A 178 2.72 8.04 -12.81
CA GLU A 178 3.79 7.63 -13.70
C GLU A 178 5.14 7.60 -12.97
N PHE A 179 6.14 7.05 -13.64
CA PHE A 179 7.47 6.83 -13.10
C PHE A 179 8.11 8.11 -12.53
N GLU A 180 7.96 9.25 -13.21
CA GLU A 180 8.52 10.53 -12.76
C GLU A 180 7.88 11.00 -11.44
N GLN A 181 6.56 10.91 -11.31
CA GLN A 181 5.88 11.28 -10.06
C GLN A 181 6.28 10.34 -8.91
N VAL A 182 6.39 9.03 -9.17
CA VAL A 182 6.82 8.06 -8.16
C VAL A 182 8.27 8.34 -7.70
N THR A 183 9.16 8.70 -8.63
CA THR A 183 10.56 9.05 -8.32
C THR A 183 10.64 10.33 -7.49
N ALA A 184 9.82 11.33 -7.83
CA ALA A 184 9.68 12.55 -7.04
C ALA A 184 9.21 12.22 -5.61
N LEU A 185 8.19 11.37 -5.44
CA LEU A 185 7.72 10.95 -4.12
C LEU A 185 8.75 10.15 -3.32
N HIS A 186 9.53 9.29 -3.98
CA HIS A 186 10.62 8.54 -3.33
C HIS A 186 11.63 9.47 -2.65
N THR A 187 11.96 10.58 -3.32
CA THR A 187 12.81 11.66 -2.80
C THR A 187 12.05 12.67 -1.94
N CYS A 188 10.82 12.34 -1.51
CA CYS A 188 9.88 13.17 -0.74
C CYS A 188 9.48 14.51 -1.36
N SER A 189 9.69 14.67 -2.66
CA SER A 189 9.22 15.86 -3.37
C SER A 189 7.70 15.86 -3.39
N GLN A 190 7.10 17.05 -3.34
CA GLN A 190 5.65 17.21 -3.42
C GLN A 190 5.19 17.21 -4.88
N LEU A 191 4.10 16.50 -5.18
CA LEU A 191 3.44 16.57 -6.47
C LEU A 191 2.44 17.73 -6.48
N THR A 192 2.90 18.93 -6.81
CA THR A 192 2.10 20.17 -6.71
C THR A 192 0.90 20.22 -7.66
N ASN A 193 0.97 19.54 -8.80
CA ASN A 193 -0.11 19.48 -9.79
C ASN A 193 -1.03 18.26 -9.64
N HIS A 194 -0.79 17.40 -8.63
CA HIS A 194 -1.53 16.16 -8.42
C HIS A 194 -2.16 16.14 -7.04
N ARG A 195 -3.49 16.00 -7.00
CA ARG A 195 -4.25 16.05 -5.75
C ARG A 195 -4.44 14.65 -5.17
N ALA A 196 -3.76 14.36 -4.07
CA ALA A 196 -4.01 13.16 -3.29
C ALA A 196 -5.44 13.17 -2.70
N LEU A 197 -6.12 12.02 -2.76
CA LEU A 197 -7.38 11.77 -2.06
C LEU A 197 -7.18 11.58 -0.56
N PHE A 198 -6.00 11.07 -0.18
CA PHE A 198 -5.61 10.90 1.21
C PHE A 198 -4.10 11.14 1.36
N ARG A 199 -3.70 11.79 2.47
CA ARG A 199 -2.31 11.86 2.91
C ARG A 199 -2.23 11.64 4.41
N TRP A 200 -1.31 10.79 4.82
CA TRP A 200 -0.92 10.62 6.20
C TRP A 200 0.03 11.76 6.60
N GLN A 201 -0.56 12.91 6.91
CA GLN A 201 0.17 14.07 7.42
C GLN A 201 0.13 14.12 8.95
N ASP A 202 -0.98 13.67 9.56
CA ASP A 202 -1.20 13.66 11.02
C ASP A 202 -2.03 12.44 11.46
N TRP A 203 -2.02 12.14 12.76
CA TRP A 203 -2.71 11.01 13.39
C TRP A 203 -4.24 11.11 13.39
N SER A 204 -4.82 12.28 13.10
CA SER A 204 -6.27 12.48 13.08
C SER A 204 -6.98 11.65 12.00
N ASN A 205 -6.25 11.30 10.94
CA ASN A 205 -6.84 10.66 9.77
C ASN A 205 -6.65 9.13 9.77
N ILE A 206 -6.13 8.56 10.86
CA ILE A 206 -5.96 7.12 11.05
C ILE A 206 -6.51 6.74 12.43
N THR A 207 -7.44 5.79 12.46
CA THR A 207 -7.89 5.18 13.71
C THR A 207 -7.07 3.91 13.97
N ILE A 208 -6.32 3.88 15.07
CA ILE A 208 -5.73 2.64 15.59
C ILE A 208 -6.83 1.87 16.30
N ILE A 209 -7.12 0.64 15.87
CA ILE A 209 -8.25 -0.12 16.43
C ILE A 209 -7.77 -1.22 17.39
N PHE A 210 -6.54 -1.73 17.25
CA PHE A 210 -5.93 -2.70 18.17
C PHE A 210 -4.44 -2.44 18.40
N ALA A 211 -3.86 -3.07 19.43
CA ALA A 211 -2.45 -2.98 19.78
C ALA A 211 -1.58 -3.50 18.62
N ILE A 212 -1.19 -2.55 17.77
CA ILE A 212 -0.10 -2.58 16.80
C ILE A 212 1.24 -2.63 17.54
#